data_AF-A0A1T5BY17-F1
#
_entry.id   AF-A0A1T5BY17-F1
#
_cell.length_a   1.000
_cell.length_b   1.000
_cell.length_c   1.000
_cell.angle_alpha   90.00
_cell.angle_beta   90.00
_cell.angle_gamma   90.00
#
_symmetry.space_group_name_H-M   'P 1'
#
loop_
_entity.id
_entity.type
_entity.pdbx_description
1 polymer ?
#
loop_
_entity_poly.entity_id
_entity_poly.type
_entity_poly.pdbx_seq_one_letter_code
_entity_poly.pdbx_strand_id
1 'polypeptide(L)'
;MTQPLNYTKRAWRDLRTIERTAPPLSKLGLRYLAGKLAAAQTIIMPDYGVMYDRGLVRPQMPNTALRPPFPVVALEYQAPSTSGCRVPGYTDSPCSRRIALVWDWKADLPPALAPLSAHLKPGVVVTSIAYMDEMRLWVPATAAGMHIAYDDPWYTPPETVAFERANVAAGRITAEQSAAPRPQAKLVPLMADAMAGIVAQRGPEFLFDITAADIMDEANAHADLCRAIADGAVTMQGGKRGKPIDLRGRANNV
;
A
#
# COMPACT_ATOMS: atom_id res chain seq x y z
N MET A 1 -21.39 16.81 9.77
CA MET A 1 -21.00 16.73 8.34
C MET A 1 -19.56 16.25 8.28
N THR A 2 -19.30 15.04 7.78
CA THR A 2 -17.93 14.51 7.64
C THR A 2 -17.27 15.12 6.39
N GLN A 3 -16.23 15.93 6.59
CA GLN A 3 -15.49 16.53 5.49
C GLN A 3 -14.74 15.44 4.69
N PRO A 4 -14.80 15.46 3.35
CA PRO A 4 -13.94 14.61 2.53
C PRO A 4 -12.48 15.04 2.70
N LEU A 5 -11.60 14.08 3.02
CA LEU A 5 -10.17 14.33 3.23
C LEU A 5 -9.48 14.87 1.97
N ASN A 6 -9.95 14.46 0.78
CA ASN A 6 -9.49 14.94 -0.54
C ASN A 6 -7.99 14.70 -0.78
N TYR A 7 -7.42 13.64 -0.21
CA TYR A 7 -5.99 13.35 -0.30
C TYR A 7 -5.59 12.95 -1.71
N THR A 8 -6.39 12.10 -2.36
CA THR A 8 -6.19 11.61 -3.74
C THR A 8 -5.95 12.76 -4.73
N LYS A 9 -6.78 13.82 -4.66
CA LYS A 9 -6.66 14.97 -5.57
C LYS A 9 -5.39 15.79 -5.32
N ARG A 10 -5.00 15.95 -4.06
CA ARG A 10 -3.77 16.67 -3.69
C ARG A 10 -2.53 15.87 -4.09
N ALA A 11 -2.53 14.58 -3.77
CA ALA A 11 -1.47 13.65 -4.14
C ALA A 11 -1.25 13.60 -5.66
N TRP A 12 -2.33 13.53 -6.43
CA TRP A 12 -2.26 13.58 -7.89
C TRP A 12 -1.48 14.81 -8.39
N ARG A 13 -1.79 16.00 -7.86
CA ARG A 13 -1.12 17.25 -8.26
C ARG A 13 0.37 17.25 -7.92
N ASP A 14 0.70 16.75 -6.74
CA ASP A 14 2.07 16.71 -6.24
C ASP A 14 2.92 15.71 -7.03
N LEU A 15 2.38 14.51 -7.34
CA LEU A 15 3.06 13.54 -8.20
C LEU A 15 3.34 14.11 -9.59
N ARG A 16 2.40 14.87 -10.18
CA ARG A 16 2.60 15.55 -11.47
C ARG A 16 3.67 16.65 -11.40
N THR A 17 3.94 17.19 -10.22
CA THR A 17 5.01 18.16 -10.00
C THR A 17 6.36 17.45 -9.90
N ILE A 18 6.46 16.39 -9.09
CA ILE A 18 7.65 15.54 -8.96
C ILE A 18 8.05 14.92 -10.31
N GLU A 19 7.06 14.49 -11.10
CA GLU A 19 7.25 13.92 -12.44
C GLU A 19 8.18 14.79 -13.31
N ARG A 20 8.12 16.12 -13.18
CA ARG A 20 8.87 17.05 -14.05
C ARG A 20 10.38 16.94 -13.87
N THR A 21 10.83 16.69 -12.64
CA THR A 21 12.25 16.62 -12.28
C THR A 21 12.77 15.19 -12.14
N ALA A 22 11.89 14.19 -12.20
CA ALA A 22 12.27 12.79 -12.07
C ALA A 22 13.09 12.26 -13.28
N PRO A 23 13.98 11.30 -13.04
CA PRO A 23 14.66 10.54 -14.11
C PRO A 23 13.68 9.83 -15.07
N PRO A 24 14.10 9.47 -16.30
CA PRO A 24 13.20 9.09 -17.37
C PRO A 24 12.24 7.93 -17.07
N LEU A 25 12.71 6.82 -16.46
CA LEU A 25 11.86 5.67 -16.17
C LEU A 25 10.95 5.94 -14.97
N SER A 26 11.45 6.67 -13.97
CA SER A 26 10.69 7.12 -12.80
C SER A 26 9.60 8.12 -13.17
N LYS A 27 9.83 8.94 -14.19
CA LYS A 27 8.84 9.85 -14.78
C LYS A 27 7.66 9.07 -15.38
N LEU A 28 7.91 7.98 -16.10
CA LEU A 28 6.86 7.10 -16.61
C LEU A 28 6.06 6.47 -15.47
N GLY A 29 6.77 6.03 -14.42
CA GLY A 29 6.21 5.57 -13.16
C GLY A 29 5.24 6.52 -12.48
N LEU A 30 5.72 7.74 -12.21
CA LEU A 30 4.93 8.79 -11.57
C LEU A 30 3.71 9.18 -12.41
N ARG A 31 3.86 9.23 -13.73
CA ARG A 31 2.72 9.45 -14.64
C ARG A 31 1.69 8.33 -14.54
N TYR A 32 2.15 7.08 -14.52
CA TYR A 32 1.29 5.91 -14.36
C TYR A 32 0.54 5.95 -13.02
N LEU A 33 1.22 6.22 -11.91
CA LEU A 33 0.61 6.37 -10.59
C LEU A 33 -0.38 7.53 -10.51
N ALA A 34 -0.06 8.68 -11.10
CA ALA A 34 -0.99 9.80 -11.20
C ALA A 34 -2.25 9.40 -12.01
N GLY A 35 -2.09 8.63 -13.10
CA GLY A 35 -3.21 8.08 -13.85
C GLY A 35 -4.10 7.16 -13.00
N LYS A 36 -3.50 6.28 -12.19
CA LYS A 36 -4.22 5.42 -11.24
C LYS A 36 -4.97 6.23 -10.19
N LEU A 37 -4.34 7.22 -9.56
CA LEU A 37 -5.00 8.12 -8.60
C LEU A 37 -6.20 8.84 -9.22
N ALA A 38 -6.07 9.33 -10.45
CA ALA A 38 -7.15 10.03 -11.14
C ALA A 38 -8.35 9.11 -11.45
N ALA A 39 -8.09 7.81 -11.66
CA ALA A 39 -9.11 6.80 -11.94
C ALA A 39 -9.70 6.15 -10.68
N ALA A 40 -9.09 6.37 -9.51
CA ALA A 40 -9.41 5.66 -8.29
C ALA A 40 -10.80 6.01 -7.73
N GLN A 41 -11.52 5.00 -7.27
CA GLN A 41 -12.63 5.21 -6.34
C GLN A 41 -12.06 5.45 -4.95
N THR A 42 -12.32 6.64 -4.40
CA THR A 42 -11.87 7.01 -3.06
C THR A 42 -12.74 6.35 -1.99
N ILE A 43 -12.10 5.75 -0.99
CA ILE A 43 -12.72 5.22 0.22
C ILE A 43 -12.00 5.85 1.41
N ILE A 44 -12.74 6.45 2.33
CA ILE A 44 -12.19 7.02 3.56
C ILE A 44 -12.26 5.94 4.63
N MET A 45 -11.10 5.52 5.11
CA MET A 45 -10.95 4.49 6.14
C MET A 45 -10.90 5.15 7.53
N PRO A 46 -11.08 4.36 8.61
CA PRO A 46 -10.71 4.78 9.96
C PRO A 46 -9.22 5.16 10.05
N ASP A 47 -8.83 5.79 11.15
CA ASP A 47 -7.43 6.14 11.41
C ASP A 47 -6.54 4.89 11.33
N TYR A 48 -5.32 5.08 10.80
CA TYR A 48 -4.37 4.04 10.45
C TYR A 48 -4.85 3.02 9.41
N GLY A 49 -6.05 3.18 8.86
CA GLY A 49 -6.66 2.20 7.97
C GLY A 49 -7.03 0.90 8.69
N VAL A 50 -7.29 0.96 9.99
CA VAL A 50 -7.59 -0.22 10.84
C VAL A 50 -9.10 -0.45 10.86
N MET A 51 -9.55 -1.64 10.44
CA MET A 51 -10.94 -2.08 10.64
C MET A 51 -11.06 -3.29 11.57
N TYR A 52 -9.98 -4.05 11.72
CA TYR A 52 -9.90 -5.23 12.58
C TYR A 52 -8.70 -5.12 13.52
N ASP A 53 -8.73 -5.85 14.63
CA ASP A 53 -7.63 -5.86 15.59
C ASP A 53 -6.31 -6.32 14.95
N ARG A 54 -5.33 -5.40 14.89
CA ARG A 54 -3.98 -5.66 14.36
C ARG A 54 -3.06 -6.35 15.36
N GLY A 55 -3.49 -6.60 16.59
CA GLY A 55 -2.75 -7.41 17.57
C GLY A 55 -2.89 -8.92 17.36
N LEU A 56 -3.84 -9.34 16.54
CA LEU A 56 -4.12 -10.76 16.27
C LEU A 56 -3.46 -11.23 14.97
N VAL A 57 -3.20 -12.54 14.88
CA VAL A 57 -2.83 -13.17 13.62
C VAL A 57 -4.06 -13.17 12.71
N ARG A 58 -3.90 -12.60 11.51
CA ARG A 58 -4.98 -12.57 10.53
C ARG A 58 -5.30 -13.98 10.05
N PRO A 59 -6.59 -14.38 10.00
CA PRO A 59 -6.95 -15.66 9.42
C PRO A 59 -6.57 -15.70 7.94
N GLN A 60 -6.13 -16.87 7.48
CA GLN A 60 -5.85 -17.05 6.06
C GLN A 60 -7.13 -16.89 5.25
N MET A 61 -7.02 -16.19 4.13
CA MET A 61 -8.09 -16.04 3.15
C MET A 61 -7.56 -16.38 1.75
N PRO A 62 -8.37 -16.96 0.87
CA PRO A 62 -7.98 -17.11 -0.54
C PRO A 62 -7.51 -15.77 -1.10
N ASN A 63 -6.38 -15.72 -1.81
CA ASN A 63 -5.86 -14.46 -2.36
C ASN A 63 -6.86 -13.81 -3.32
N THR A 64 -7.76 -14.57 -3.94
CA THR A 64 -8.89 -14.07 -4.73
C THR A 64 -9.82 -13.12 -3.94
N ALA A 65 -9.87 -13.24 -2.61
CA ALA A 65 -10.61 -12.32 -1.74
C ALA A 65 -9.95 -10.93 -1.66
N LEU A 66 -8.67 -10.80 -2.01
CA LEU A 66 -7.94 -9.52 -2.07
C LEU A 66 -8.24 -8.72 -3.35
N ARG A 67 -9.21 -9.15 -4.16
CA ARG A 67 -9.64 -8.37 -5.32
C ARG A 67 -10.29 -7.06 -4.85
N PRO A 68 -9.83 -5.89 -5.32
CA PRO A 68 -10.44 -4.61 -4.96
C PRO A 68 -11.89 -4.52 -5.46
N PRO A 69 -12.78 -3.83 -4.73
CA PRO A 69 -14.19 -3.67 -5.09
C PRO A 69 -14.42 -2.79 -6.32
N PHE A 70 -13.40 -2.03 -6.75
CA PHE A 70 -13.40 -1.23 -7.98
C PHE A 70 -12.06 -1.44 -8.71
N PRO A 71 -11.97 -1.17 -10.04
CA PRO A 71 -10.75 -1.41 -10.80
C PRO A 71 -9.50 -0.74 -10.23
N VAL A 72 -9.66 0.45 -9.66
CA VAL A 72 -8.64 1.17 -8.89
C VAL A 72 -9.32 1.79 -7.66
N VAL A 73 -8.70 1.65 -6.50
CA VAL A 73 -9.20 2.12 -5.21
C VAL A 73 -8.12 2.94 -4.53
N ALA A 74 -8.51 4.06 -3.92
CA ALA A 74 -7.65 4.87 -3.06
C ALA A 74 -8.23 4.90 -1.64
N LEU A 75 -7.55 4.25 -0.69
CA LEU A 75 -7.94 4.23 0.71
C LEU A 75 -7.27 5.40 1.44
N GLU A 76 -8.04 6.41 1.83
CA GLU A 76 -7.55 7.59 2.54
C GLU A 76 -7.71 7.42 4.05
N TYR A 77 -6.63 7.61 4.81
CA TYR A 77 -6.66 7.61 6.28
C TYR A 77 -5.63 8.56 6.89
N GLN A 78 -5.89 8.98 8.14
CA GLN A 78 -4.88 9.62 8.96
C GLN A 78 -3.90 8.57 9.47
N ALA A 79 -2.64 8.95 9.62
CA ALA A 79 -1.62 8.18 10.31
C ALA A 79 -0.84 9.10 11.25
N PRO A 80 -1.43 9.57 12.37
CA PRO A 80 -0.79 10.57 13.23
C PRO A 80 0.66 10.18 13.62
N SER A 81 1.61 11.02 13.24
CA SER A 81 3.05 10.73 13.28
C SER A 81 3.63 10.62 14.70
N THR A 82 2.87 11.02 15.71
CA THR A 82 3.23 11.07 17.13
C THR A 82 2.96 9.77 17.90
N SER A 83 2.27 8.80 17.29
CA SER A 83 1.71 7.64 18.01
C SER A 83 2.19 6.28 17.49
N GLY A 84 3.05 6.25 16.47
CA GLY A 84 3.63 5.02 15.94
C GLY A 84 5.04 4.75 16.50
N CYS A 85 5.30 3.51 16.91
CA CYS A 85 6.66 3.06 17.21
C CYS A 85 7.51 3.07 15.93
N ARG A 86 8.70 3.66 15.94
CA ARG A 86 9.56 3.79 14.76
C ARG A 86 10.74 2.82 14.83
N VAL A 87 11.06 2.21 13.69
CA VAL A 87 12.24 1.35 13.54
C VAL A 87 13.27 2.09 12.69
N PRO A 88 14.43 2.48 13.27
CA PRO A 88 15.52 3.13 12.56
C PRO A 88 15.89 2.42 11.25
N GLY A 89 15.98 3.16 10.15
CA GLY A 89 16.32 2.66 8.82
C GLY A 89 15.16 2.05 8.03
N TYR A 90 13.98 1.88 8.64
CA TYR A 90 12.80 1.29 7.99
C TYR A 90 11.56 2.18 8.05
N THR A 91 11.34 2.93 9.14
CA THR A 91 10.15 3.79 9.30
C THR A 91 10.52 5.17 9.87
N ASP A 92 11.58 5.78 9.32
CA ASP A 92 12.19 6.98 9.90
C ASP A 92 11.38 8.25 9.66
N SER A 93 10.63 8.30 8.55
CA SER A 93 9.97 9.52 8.11
C SER A 93 8.53 9.65 8.65
N PRO A 94 8.24 10.66 9.48
CA PRO A 94 6.88 10.91 9.96
C PRO A 94 5.95 11.30 8.81
N CYS A 95 4.82 10.60 8.71
CA CYS A 95 3.78 10.90 7.74
C CYS A 95 2.43 10.95 8.44
N SER A 96 1.78 12.12 8.52
CA SER A 96 0.48 12.28 9.19
C SER A 96 -0.70 11.70 8.40
N ARG A 97 -0.53 11.44 7.10
CA ARG A 97 -1.61 11.05 6.17
C ARG A 97 -1.09 10.07 5.14
N ARG A 98 -1.92 9.08 4.79
CA ARG A 98 -1.56 8.01 3.85
C ARG A 98 -2.71 7.73 2.88
N ILE A 99 -2.32 7.25 1.71
CA ILE A 99 -3.20 6.66 0.70
C ILE A 99 -2.68 5.27 0.38
N ALA A 100 -3.47 4.23 0.62
CA ALA A 100 -3.25 2.93 0.00
C ALA A 100 -3.88 2.97 -1.40
N LEU A 101 -3.04 2.99 -2.43
CA LEU A 101 -3.50 2.92 -3.81
C LEU A 101 -3.45 1.48 -4.29
N VAL A 102 -4.61 0.95 -4.67
CA VAL A 102 -4.81 -0.48 -4.95
C VAL A 102 -5.46 -0.67 -6.31
N TRP A 103 -5.00 -1.65 -7.10
CA TRP A 103 -5.64 -1.99 -8.37
C TRP A 103 -5.46 -3.45 -8.77
N ASP A 104 -6.38 -3.93 -9.61
CA ASP A 104 -6.25 -5.21 -10.32
C ASP A 104 -5.07 -5.14 -11.29
N TRP A 105 -4.06 -5.98 -11.10
CA TRP A 105 -2.93 -6.10 -12.01
C TRP A 105 -3.36 -6.69 -13.35
N LYS A 106 -3.12 -5.94 -14.44
CA LYS A 106 -3.43 -6.36 -15.82
C LYS A 106 -2.23 -6.21 -16.76
N ALA A 107 -1.02 -6.28 -16.21
CA ALA A 107 0.23 -6.06 -16.95
C ALA A 107 0.22 -4.73 -17.75
N ASP A 108 -0.32 -3.67 -17.14
CA ASP A 108 -0.62 -2.39 -17.78
C ASP A 108 0.41 -1.29 -17.49
N LEU A 109 1.63 -1.68 -17.09
CA LEU A 109 2.74 -0.73 -16.98
C LEU A 109 3.06 -0.09 -18.34
N PRO A 110 3.61 1.14 -18.34
CA PRO A 110 4.14 1.76 -19.55
C PRO A 110 5.09 0.80 -20.31
N PRO A 111 5.12 0.80 -21.66
CA PRO A 111 5.89 -0.18 -22.44
C PRO A 111 7.37 -0.29 -22.06
N ALA A 112 8.01 0.81 -21.65
CA ALA A 112 9.41 0.80 -21.21
C ALA A 112 9.63 0.12 -19.84
N LEU A 113 8.59 0.01 -19.00
CA LEU A 113 8.62 -0.64 -17.69
C LEU A 113 8.05 -2.06 -17.73
N ALA A 114 7.19 -2.38 -18.70
CA ALA A 114 6.50 -3.66 -18.82
C ALA A 114 7.42 -4.90 -18.77
N PRO A 115 8.63 -4.92 -19.40
CA PRO A 115 9.53 -6.07 -19.31
C PRO A 115 9.94 -6.43 -17.89
N LEU A 116 10.05 -5.44 -16.99
CA LEU A 116 10.46 -5.64 -15.61
C LEU A 116 9.42 -6.39 -14.76
N SER A 117 8.16 -6.44 -15.24
CA SER A 117 7.04 -7.09 -14.58
C SER A 117 6.42 -8.23 -15.41
N ALA A 118 7.08 -8.66 -16.49
CA ALA A 118 6.51 -9.64 -17.43
C ALA A 118 6.24 -11.02 -16.79
N HIS A 119 6.91 -11.32 -15.68
CA HIS A 119 6.75 -12.56 -14.91
C HIS A 119 5.56 -12.52 -13.93
N LEU A 120 4.89 -11.38 -13.77
CA LEU A 120 3.78 -11.21 -12.82
C LEU A 120 2.47 -11.73 -13.39
N LYS A 121 1.84 -12.64 -12.65
CA LYS A 121 0.50 -13.20 -12.91
C LYS A 121 -0.63 -12.21 -12.56
N PRO A 122 -1.88 -12.47 -12.97
CA PRO A 122 -3.03 -11.74 -12.43
C PRO A 122 -3.04 -11.71 -10.90
N GLY A 123 -3.28 -10.53 -10.35
CA GLY A 123 -3.16 -10.28 -8.92
C GLY A 123 -3.61 -8.89 -8.55
N VAL A 124 -3.36 -8.49 -7.31
CA VAL A 124 -3.57 -7.13 -6.84
C VAL A 124 -2.22 -6.44 -6.67
N VAL A 125 -2.16 -5.14 -6.98
CA VAL A 125 -1.03 -4.30 -6.58
C VAL A 125 -1.48 -3.33 -5.51
N VAL A 126 -0.67 -3.19 -4.47
CA VAL A 126 -0.80 -2.20 -3.40
C VAL A 126 0.43 -1.32 -3.39
N THR A 127 0.26 -0.01 -3.30
CA THR A 127 1.37 0.94 -3.10
C THR A 127 0.96 2.03 -2.11
N SER A 128 1.94 2.54 -1.36
CA SER A 128 1.73 3.65 -0.45
C SER A 128 2.05 4.98 -1.11
N ILE A 129 1.16 5.97 -0.92
CA ILE A 129 1.42 7.37 -1.20
C ILE A 129 1.24 8.13 0.10
N ALA A 130 2.34 8.65 0.63
CA ALA A 130 2.42 9.25 1.94
C ALA A 130 2.57 10.77 1.84
N TYR A 131 1.97 11.49 2.78
CA TYR A 131 2.21 12.92 2.95
C TYR A 131 3.41 13.11 3.87
N MET A 132 4.53 13.54 3.30
CA MET A 132 5.75 13.84 4.04
C MET A 132 5.58 15.18 4.73
N ASP A 133 5.40 15.18 6.05
CA ASP A 133 5.02 16.37 6.82
C ASP A 133 6.06 17.49 6.71
N GLU A 134 7.34 17.14 6.75
CA GLU A 134 8.47 18.07 6.64
C GLU A 134 8.53 18.75 5.26
N MET A 135 8.31 17.97 4.20
CA MET A 135 8.34 18.44 2.82
C MET A 135 7.01 19.10 2.40
N ARG A 136 5.95 18.89 3.18
CA ARG A 136 4.58 19.31 2.88
C ARG A 136 4.10 18.86 1.50
N LEU A 137 4.46 17.63 1.13
CA LEU A 137 4.27 17.09 -0.22
C LEU A 137 3.84 15.63 -0.15
N TRP A 138 2.96 15.22 -1.07
CA TRP A 138 2.66 13.80 -1.28
C TRP A 138 3.71 13.14 -2.17
N VAL A 139 4.24 12.00 -1.72
CA VAL A 139 5.22 11.20 -2.45
C VAL A 139 4.83 9.72 -2.41
N PRO A 140 5.20 8.91 -3.42
CA PRO A 140 5.20 7.46 -3.23
C PRO A 140 6.16 7.12 -2.09
N ALA A 141 5.71 6.38 -1.07
CA ALA A 141 6.57 6.07 0.08
C ALA A 141 7.80 5.27 -0.35
N THR A 142 7.61 4.39 -1.32
CA THR A 142 8.65 3.55 -1.91
C THR A 142 8.65 3.70 -3.43
N ALA A 143 9.77 3.30 -4.05
CA ALA A 143 9.90 3.27 -5.50
C ALA A 143 9.17 2.08 -6.16
N ALA A 144 8.53 1.21 -5.40
CA ALA A 144 7.94 -0.05 -5.86
C ALA A 144 6.55 -0.30 -5.27
N GLY A 145 5.71 -1.08 -5.96
CA GLY A 145 4.46 -1.59 -5.41
C GLY A 145 4.61 -3.04 -4.96
N MET A 146 3.77 -3.50 -4.03
CA MET A 146 3.65 -4.93 -3.70
C MET A 146 2.57 -5.56 -4.58
N HIS A 147 2.94 -6.60 -5.34
CA HIS A 147 2.03 -7.45 -6.10
C HIS A 147 1.79 -8.76 -5.36
N ILE A 148 0.52 -9.15 -5.26
CA ILE A 148 0.09 -10.43 -4.69
C ILE A 148 -0.74 -11.14 -5.77
N ALA A 149 -0.25 -12.29 -6.25
CA ALA A 149 -0.97 -13.07 -7.25
C ALA A 149 -2.18 -13.78 -6.62
N TYR A 150 -3.28 -13.87 -7.37
CA TYR A 150 -4.52 -14.48 -6.86
C TYR A 150 -4.44 -16.00 -6.71
N ASP A 151 -3.53 -16.64 -7.43
CA ASP A 151 -3.36 -18.09 -7.49
C ASP A 151 -2.10 -18.58 -6.75
N ASP A 152 -1.22 -17.67 -6.30
CA ASP A 152 -0.03 -18.07 -5.55
C ASP A 152 -0.45 -18.56 -4.14
N PRO A 153 0.16 -19.67 -3.65
CA PRO A 153 -0.15 -20.18 -2.32
C PRO A 153 0.35 -19.22 -1.23
N TRP A 154 -0.26 -19.33 -0.05
CA TRP A 154 0.31 -18.72 1.14
C TRP A 154 1.65 -19.38 1.43
N TYR A 155 2.63 -18.59 1.84
CA TYR A 155 3.94 -19.10 2.21
C TYR A 155 4.15 -18.93 3.72
N THR A 156 4.79 -19.93 4.32
CA THR A 156 5.32 -19.84 5.67
C THR A 156 6.75 -19.32 5.55
N PRO A 157 7.10 -18.18 6.19
CA PRO A 157 8.45 -17.66 6.13
C PRO A 157 9.43 -18.64 6.81
N PRO A 158 10.51 -19.06 6.12
CA PRO A 158 11.44 -20.05 6.66
C PRO A 158 12.30 -19.50 7.82
N GLU A 159 12.60 -18.19 7.81
CA GLU A 159 13.24 -17.46 8.91
C GLU A 159 12.72 -16.02 8.93
N THR A 160 12.65 -15.40 10.11
CA THR A 160 12.27 -13.99 10.23
C THR A 160 13.40 -13.11 9.69
N VAL A 161 13.12 -12.29 8.68
CA VAL A 161 14.13 -11.41 8.06
C VAL A 161 14.52 -10.27 9.03
N ALA A 162 15.64 -9.59 8.77
CA ALA A 162 16.17 -8.56 9.68
C ALA A 162 15.15 -7.47 10.03
N PHE A 163 14.38 -7.03 9.03
CA PHE A 163 13.25 -6.13 9.21
C PHE A 163 12.22 -6.65 10.23
N GLU A 164 11.80 -7.91 10.12
CA GLU A 164 10.79 -8.49 11.01
C GLU A 164 11.27 -8.62 12.44
N ARG A 165 12.51 -9.06 12.62
CA ARG A 165 13.14 -9.10 13.94
C ARG A 165 13.15 -7.72 14.58
N ALA A 166 13.44 -6.68 13.80
CA ALA A 166 13.41 -5.30 14.28
C ALA A 166 11.99 -4.84 14.66
N ASN A 167 10.95 -5.24 13.91
CA ASN A 167 9.56 -4.93 14.26
C ASN A 167 9.07 -5.66 15.51
N VAL A 168 9.45 -6.93 15.68
CA VAL A 168 9.16 -7.70 16.90
C VAL A 168 9.85 -7.05 18.09
N ALA A 169 11.12 -6.70 17.97
CA ALA A 169 11.88 -6.02 19.03
C ALA A 169 11.30 -4.64 19.39
N ALA A 170 10.76 -3.93 18.40
CA ALA A 170 10.09 -2.65 18.58
C ALA A 170 8.64 -2.78 19.09
N GLY A 171 8.11 -4.00 19.26
CA GLY A 171 6.73 -4.23 19.68
C GLY A 171 5.67 -3.81 18.64
N ARG A 172 6.06 -3.67 17.36
CA ARG A 172 5.14 -3.34 16.27
C ARG A 172 4.29 -4.54 15.83
N ILE A 173 4.85 -5.73 15.93
CA ILE A 173 4.19 -7.02 15.68
C ILE A 173 4.61 -8.04 16.73
N THR A 174 3.80 -9.07 16.95
CA THR A 174 4.15 -10.19 17.84
C THR A 174 5.04 -11.21 17.11
N ALA A 175 5.74 -12.06 17.88
CA ALA A 175 6.50 -13.18 17.30
C ALA A 175 5.59 -14.16 16.54
N GLU A 176 4.36 -14.35 17.02
CA GLU A 176 3.36 -15.18 16.35
C GLU A 176 2.94 -14.60 14.99
N GLN A 177 2.71 -13.29 14.92
CA GLN A 177 2.41 -12.60 13.66
C GLN A 177 3.57 -12.67 12.66
N SER A 178 4.80 -12.58 13.15
CA SER A 178 6.01 -12.70 12.33
C SER A 178 6.18 -14.10 11.73
N ALA A 179 5.81 -15.15 12.48
CA ALA A 179 5.87 -16.54 12.03
C ALA A 179 4.65 -17.00 11.22
N ALA A 180 3.58 -16.19 11.18
CA ALA A 180 2.34 -16.57 10.52
C ALA A 180 2.50 -16.71 9.00
N PRO A 181 1.79 -17.67 8.37
CA PRO A 181 1.71 -17.73 6.92
C PRO A 181 1.16 -16.42 6.35
N ARG A 182 1.60 -16.06 5.14
CA ARG A 182 1.19 -14.82 4.47
C ARG A 182 1.22 -14.96 2.94
N PRO A 183 0.54 -14.07 2.18
CA PRO A 183 0.60 -14.09 0.73
C PRO A 183 2.02 -13.81 0.21
N GLN A 184 2.43 -14.51 -0.85
CA GLN A 184 3.68 -14.21 -1.53
C GLN A 184 3.60 -12.86 -2.24
N ALA A 185 4.51 -11.95 -1.89
CA ALA A 185 4.58 -10.63 -2.50
C ALA A 185 5.78 -10.52 -3.45
N LYS A 186 5.56 -9.88 -4.60
CA LYS A 186 6.58 -9.54 -5.59
C LYS A 186 6.59 -8.03 -5.80
N LEU A 187 7.72 -7.48 -6.23
CA LEU A 187 7.84 -6.03 -6.46
C LEU A 187 7.35 -5.67 -7.87
N VAL A 188 6.51 -4.64 -7.95
CA VAL A 188 6.18 -3.95 -9.19
C VAL A 188 7.07 -2.72 -9.31
N PRO A 189 7.87 -2.58 -10.37
CA PRO A 189 8.80 -1.47 -10.49
C PRO A 189 8.08 -0.21 -10.96
N LEU A 190 7.67 0.61 -10.00
CA LEU A 190 6.95 1.85 -10.26
C LEU A 190 7.93 2.96 -10.62
N MET A 191 9.03 3.12 -9.91
CA MET A 191 10.07 4.13 -10.16
C MET A 191 11.42 3.45 -10.38
N ALA A 192 11.61 2.86 -11.58
CA ALA A 192 12.72 1.97 -11.86
C ALA A 192 14.11 2.60 -11.63
N ASP A 193 14.33 3.88 -11.97
CA ASP A 193 15.63 4.53 -11.72
C ASP A 193 15.92 4.65 -10.21
N ALA A 194 14.90 5.01 -9.41
CA ALA A 194 15.04 5.09 -7.96
C ALA A 194 15.31 3.72 -7.33
N MET A 195 14.62 2.67 -7.80
CA MET A 195 14.90 1.30 -7.38
C MET A 195 16.33 0.87 -7.71
N ALA A 196 16.78 1.13 -8.95
CA ALA A 196 18.14 0.82 -9.37
C ALA A 196 19.18 1.53 -8.49
N GLY A 197 18.94 2.80 -8.13
CA GLY A 197 19.79 3.54 -7.20
C GLY A 197 19.86 2.90 -5.80
N ILE A 198 18.72 2.47 -5.25
CA ILE A 198 18.67 1.79 -3.94
C ILE A 198 19.43 0.46 -4.00
N VAL A 199 19.17 -0.35 -5.04
CA VAL A 199 19.86 -1.65 -5.23
C VAL A 199 21.36 -1.46 -5.35
N ALA A 200 21.81 -0.45 -6.10
CA ALA A 200 23.24 -0.18 -6.26
C ALA A 200 23.93 0.26 -4.95
N GLN A 201 23.20 0.95 -4.05
CA GLN A 201 23.77 1.48 -2.80
C GLN A 201 23.63 0.55 -1.60
N ARG A 202 22.57 -0.27 -1.56
CA ARG A 202 22.15 -1.03 -0.37
C ARG A 202 21.80 -2.50 -0.67
N GLY A 203 21.77 -2.90 -1.94
CA GLY A 203 21.41 -4.25 -2.35
C GLY A 203 19.91 -4.48 -2.53
N PRO A 204 19.52 -5.60 -3.16
CA PRO A 204 18.13 -5.93 -3.47
C PRO A 204 17.31 -6.33 -2.25
N GLU A 205 17.92 -6.97 -1.24
CA GLU A 205 17.25 -7.36 0.01
C GLU A 205 16.73 -6.12 0.77
N PHE A 206 17.57 -5.08 0.87
CA PHE A 206 17.18 -3.83 1.50
C PHE A 206 15.99 -3.16 0.80
N LEU A 207 15.96 -3.17 -0.54
CA LEU A 207 14.82 -2.64 -1.29
C LEU A 207 13.52 -3.40 -0.98
N PHE A 208 13.58 -4.72 -0.87
CA PHE A 208 12.41 -5.52 -0.50
C PHE A 208 11.95 -5.20 0.92
N ASP A 209 12.89 -5.16 1.88
CA ASP A 209 12.60 -4.89 3.29
C ASP A 209 11.95 -3.52 3.51
N ILE A 210 12.52 -2.45 2.93
CA ILE A 210 11.90 -1.11 3.06
C ILE A 210 10.54 -1.05 2.35
N THR A 211 10.38 -1.77 1.23
CA THR A 211 9.11 -1.79 0.51
C THR A 211 8.04 -2.52 1.31
N ALA A 212 8.39 -3.66 1.91
CA ALA A 212 7.52 -4.39 2.81
C ALA A 212 7.17 -3.54 4.04
N ALA A 213 8.14 -2.81 4.60
CA ALA A 213 7.94 -1.92 5.74
C ALA A 213 6.91 -0.82 5.46
N ASP A 214 7.09 -0.11 4.36
CA ASP A 214 6.31 1.08 4.05
C ASP A 214 4.92 0.77 3.52
N ILE A 215 4.71 -0.42 2.93
CA ILE A 215 3.44 -0.86 2.34
C ILE A 215 2.66 -1.78 3.28
N MET A 216 3.26 -2.27 4.38
CA MET A 216 2.59 -3.19 5.31
C MET A 216 1.24 -2.64 5.81
N ASP A 217 1.19 -1.37 6.20
CA ASP A 217 -0.04 -0.75 6.70
C ASP A 217 -1.11 -0.62 5.61
N GLU A 218 -0.72 -0.31 4.38
CA GLU A 218 -1.57 -0.21 3.20
C GLU A 218 -2.11 -1.57 2.76
N ALA A 219 -1.26 -2.60 2.77
CA ALA A 219 -1.66 -3.97 2.48
C ALA A 219 -2.65 -4.48 3.54
N ASN A 220 -2.42 -4.17 4.81
CA ASN A 220 -3.33 -4.48 5.90
C ASN A 220 -4.66 -3.73 5.78
N ALA A 221 -4.64 -2.43 5.45
CA ALA A 221 -5.86 -1.64 5.25
C ALA A 221 -6.69 -2.17 4.08
N HIS A 222 -6.04 -2.61 3.01
CA HIS A 222 -6.71 -3.26 1.87
C HIS A 222 -7.30 -4.62 2.25
N ALA A 223 -6.53 -5.47 2.93
CA ALA A 223 -7.01 -6.76 3.41
C ALA A 223 -8.19 -6.62 4.38
N ASP A 224 -8.16 -5.62 5.27
CA ASP A 224 -9.26 -5.25 6.17
C ASP A 224 -10.53 -4.90 5.39
N LEU A 225 -10.42 -4.03 4.38
CA LEU A 225 -11.56 -3.66 3.55
C LEU A 225 -12.15 -4.90 2.85
N CYS A 226 -11.31 -5.72 2.22
CA CYS A 226 -11.74 -6.94 1.53
C CYS A 226 -12.45 -7.90 2.49
N ARG A 227 -11.92 -8.07 3.72
CA ARG A 227 -12.54 -8.88 4.76
C ARG A 227 -13.90 -8.33 5.17
N ALA A 228 -13.99 -7.04 5.45
CA ALA A 228 -15.23 -6.38 5.85
C ALA A 228 -16.33 -6.49 4.78
N ILE A 229 -15.96 -6.49 3.51
CA ILE A 229 -16.90 -6.74 2.41
C ILE A 229 -17.34 -8.22 2.40
N ALA A 230 -16.39 -9.16 2.54
CA ALA A 230 -16.68 -10.59 2.53
C ALA A 230 -17.58 -11.04 3.70
N ASP A 231 -17.38 -10.44 4.88
CA ASP A 231 -18.19 -10.69 6.08
C ASP A 231 -19.55 -9.97 6.03
N GLY A 232 -19.80 -9.12 5.03
CA GLY A 232 -21.01 -8.30 4.94
C GLY A 232 -21.06 -7.13 5.93
N ALA A 233 -19.98 -6.88 6.68
CA ALA A 233 -19.86 -5.74 7.61
C ALA A 233 -19.90 -4.39 6.90
N VAL A 234 -19.46 -4.34 5.63
CA VAL A 234 -19.56 -3.16 4.77
C VAL A 234 -20.16 -3.53 3.41
N THR A 235 -21.19 -2.81 3.01
CA THR A 235 -21.74 -2.88 1.65
C THR A 235 -21.21 -1.76 0.77
N MET A 236 -20.72 -2.15 -0.41
CA MET A 236 -20.23 -1.22 -1.43
C MET A 236 -21.36 -0.80 -2.39
N GLN A 237 -22.49 -0.33 -1.84
CA GLN A 237 -23.59 0.24 -2.64
C GLN A 237 -23.56 1.77 -2.59
N GLY A 238 -23.79 2.42 -3.74
CA GLY A 238 -24.11 3.86 -3.78
C GLY A 238 -22.97 4.84 -4.07
N GLY A 239 -21.79 4.36 -4.46
CA GLY A 239 -20.72 5.24 -4.96
C GLY A 239 -21.10 5.84 -6.31
N LYS A 240 -21.65 7.06 -6.35
CA LYS A 240 -21.63 7.84 -7.60
C LYS A 240 -20.16 8.05 -7.97
N ARG A 241 -19.79 7.74 -9.22
CA ARG A 241 -18.42 7.89 -9.74
C ARG A 241 -17.84 9.24 -9.28
N GLY A 242 -16.76 9.21 -8.52
CA GLY A 242 -16.07 10.41 -7.99
C GLY A 242 -16.57 10.95 -6.64
N LYS A 243 -17.53 10.30 -5.96
CA LYS A 243 -17.86 10.60 -4.56
C LYS A 243 -17.14 9.63 -3.61
N PRO A 244 -16.45 10.12 -2.56
CA PRO A 244 -15.84 9.25 -1.56
C PRO A 244 -16.88 8.39 -0.82
N ILE A 245 -16.52 7.13 -0.52
CA ILE A 245 -17.26 6.24 0.37
C ILE A 245 -16.64 6.38 1.77
N ASP A 246 -17.41 6.76 2.79
CA ASP A 246 -16.91 6.99 4.15
C ASP A 246 -17.23 5.80 5.06
N LEU A 247 -16.20 5.14 5.56
CA LEU A 247 -16.32 3.98 6.46
C LEU A 247 -16.03 4.34 7.93
N ARG A 248 -15.75 5.61 8.24
CA ARG A 248 -15.52 6.06 9.61
C ARG A 248 -16.79 5.82 10.44
N GLY A 249 -16.67 5.01 11.49
CA GLY A 249 -17.77 4.66 12.40
C GLY A 249 -18.52 3.37 12.08
N ARG A 250 -18.19 2.64 11.01
CA ARG A 250 -18.75 1.30 10.73
C ARG A 250 -17.95 0.15 11.36
N ALA A 251 -16.78 0.44 11.92
CA ALA A 251 -15.83 -0.54 12.44
C ALA A 251 -16.10 -0.98 13.90
N ASN A 252 -17.17 -0.53 14.55
CA ASN A 252 -17.38 -0.76 16.00
C ASN A 252 -18.23 -2.00 16.35
N ASN A 253 -18.59 -2.87 15.39
CA ASN A 253 -19.54 -3.97 15.63
C ASN A 253 -19.03 -5.37 15.23
N VAL A 254 -17.71 -5.59 15.08
CA VAL A 254 -17.14 -6.93 14.87
C VAL A 254 -15.94 -7.13 15.76
#